data_AF-A0A813KPS8-F1
#
_entry.id   AF-A0A813KPS8-F1
#
_cell.length_a   1.000
_cell.length_b   1.000
_cell.length_c   1.000
_cell.angle_alpha   90.00
_cell.angle_beta   90.00
_cell.angle_gamma   90.00
#
_symmetry.space_group_name_H-M   'P 1'
#
loop_
_entity.id
_entity.type
_entity.pdbx_description
1 polymer ?
#
loop_
_entity_poly.entity_id
_entity_poly.type
_entity_poly.pdbx_seq_one_letter_code
_entity_poly.pdbx_strand_id
1 'polypeptide(L)'
;AAKLLMDRLFDVQAAGIGPGRLFLLLPAAGWSEMSVSSLEEGLKLIGAQVLLPSMDQCEAVSDRPSARFLAVLVGNSAQVLSAATRVNTSMQDLADRSRLWEAHFADDGDAGGLACEAAVPSSLHTVVANGGSPGMSDAPMPRINPGLRSTSSGGGGGQLTAPEQQEQQQQQQTETTVTEERQQQEQQKQQQQQQQQREREQDDQQQQHQQQQQQQQQQQQEQQQREQQQQQLLQQKKNRRHQDEQVQRQQQEQQQQQQLQQEQQQQVRHNQQFQQQHSLKLLLLLPRRLLEDALVPHGHLGE
;
A
#
# COMPACT_ATOMS: atom_id res chain seq x y z
N ALA A 1 12.69 -4.57 -7.32
CA ALA A 1 12.51 -3.44 -6.38
C ALA A 1 11.07 -3.35 -5.83
N ALA A 2 10.03 -3.12 -6.66
CA ALA A 2 8.65 -2.93 -6.19
C ALA A 2 8.08 -4.07 -5.33
N LYS A 3 8.35 -5.35 -5.68
CA LYS A 3 7.94 -6.51 -4.89
C LYS A 3 8.60 -6.55 -3.50
N LEU A 4 9.90 -6.24 -3.44
CA LEU A 4 10.67 -6.24 -2.20
C LEU A 4 10.25 -5.08 -1.26
N LEU A 5 9.82 -3.96 -1.86
CA LEU A 5 9.25 -2.82 -1.15
C LEU A 5 7.87 -3.15 -0.55
N MET A 6 7.03 -3.88 -1.31
CA MET A 6 5.74 -4.38 -0.81
C MET A 6 5.91 -5.42 0.31
N ASP A 7 6.81 -6.38 0.16
CA ASP A 7 7.06 -7.41 1.19
C ASP A 7 7.51 -6.77 2.51
N ARG A 8 8.39 -5.75 2.46
CA ARG A 8 8.81 -4.98 3.65
C ARG A 8 7.73 -4.07 4.22
N LEU A 9 6.80 -3.57 3.39
CA LEU A 9 5.66 -2.76 3.84
C LEU A 9 4.63 -3.60 4.61
N PHE A 10 4.43 -4.86 4.23
CA PHE A 10 3.54 -5.77 4.95
C PHE A 10 4.08 -6.18 6.32
N ASP A 11 5.40 -6.30 6.48
CA ASP A 11 6.03 -6.53 7.79
C ASP A 11 5.78 -5.37 8.78
N VAL A 12 5.71 -4.13 8.27
CA VAL A 12 5.40 -2.94 9.10
C VAL A 12 3.94 -2.92 9.56
N GLN A 13 3.02 -3.51 8.78
CA GLN A 13 1.60 -3.61 9.15
C GLN A 13 1.37 -4.56 10.34
N ALA A 14 2.22 -5.58 10.51
CA ALA A 14 2.11 -6.55 11.59
C ALA A 14 2.54 -6.00 12.96
N ALA A 15 3.28 -4.88 13.01
CA ALA A 15 3.90 -4.35 14.23
C ALA A 15 3.00 -3.43 15.08
N GLY A 16 1.73 -3.24 14.72
CA GLY A 16 0.76 -2.52 15.56
C GLY A 16 0.73 -1.00 15.39
N ILE A 17 -0.34 -0.41 15.94
CA ILE A 17 -0.84 0.96 15.70
C ILE A 17 0.08 2.00 16.36
N GLY A 18 1.25 2.24 15.76
CA GLY A 18 2.15 3.33 16.12
C GLY A 18 2.26 4.38 15.00
N PRO A 19 2.81 5.56 15.30
CA PRO A 19 3.26 6.48 14.25
C PRO A 19 4.33 5.77 13.43
N GLY A 20 3.97 5.39 12.20
CA GLY A 20 4.86 4.79 11.24
C GLY A 20 5.79 5.85 10.64
N ARG A 21 7.05 5.46 10.44
CA ARG A 21 8.00 6.20 9.62
C ARG A 21 8.48 5.30 8.51
N LEU A 22 8.33 5.73 7.26
CA LEU A 22 8.87 5.03 6.11
C LEU A 22 9.89 5.91 5.41
N PHE A 23 11.07 5.34 5.18
CA PHE A 23 12.16 5.98 4.47
C PHE A 23 12.15 5.48 3.03
N LEU A 24 12.00 6.40 2.08
CA LEU A 24 12.03 6.13 0.65
C LEU A 24 13.26 6.81 0.04
N LEU A 25 14.10 6.01 -0.61
CA LEU A 25 15.23 6.53 -1.39
C LEU A 25 14.76 6.71 -2.83
N LEU A 26 14.77 7.94 -3.32
CA LEU A 26 14.21 8.32 -4.61
C LEU A 26 15.28 9.00 -5.49
N PRO A 27 15.27 8.82 -6.82
CA PRO A 27 16.22 9.46 -7.71
C PRO A 27 15.91 10.96 -7.88
N ALA A 28 16.92 11.82 -7.77
CA ALA A 28 16.78 13.28 -7.84
C ALA A 28 16.20 13.77 -9.17
N ALA A 29 16.46 13.06 -10.27
CA ALA A 29 15.86 13.35 -11.57
C ALA A 29 14.33 13.28 -11.55
N GLY A 30 13.75 12.43 -10.70
CA GLY A 30 12.30 12.35 -10.50
C GLY A 30 11.73 13.52 -9.70
N TRP A 31 12.57 14.31 -9.01
CA TRP A 31 12.14 15.33 -8.07
C TRP A 31 11.63 16.61 -8.73
N SER A 32 12.35 17.14 -9.72
CA SER A 32 11.92 18.31 -10.49
C SER A 32 10.69 18.02 -11.35
N GLU A 33 10.50 16.75 -11.68
CA GLU A 33 9.48 16.22 -12.57
C GLU A 33 8.18 15.85 -11.82
N MET A 34 8.31 15.33 -10.61
CA MET A 34 7.18 15.28 -9.69
C MET A 34 6.84 16.71 -9.33
N SER A 35 5.62 17.14 -9.67
CA SER A 35 5.04 18.33 -9.06
C SER A 35 5.02 18.12 -7.54
N VAL A 36 6.06 18.60 -6.85
CA VAL A 36 6.21 18.49 -5.39
C VAL A 36 4.94 19.02 -4.73
N SER A 37 4.36 20.08 -5.30
CA SER A 37 3.08 20.66 -4.89
C SER A 37 1.91 19.66 -4.95
N SER A 38 1.78 18.89 -6.05
CA SER A 38 0.72 17.89 -6.21
C SER A 38 0.92 16.68 -5.29
N LEU A 39 2.17 16.25 -5.11
CA LEU A 39 2.49 15.19 -4.17
C LEU A 39 2.20 15.62 -2.73
N GLU A 40 2.69 16.79 -2.31
CA GLU A 40 2.43 17.35 -0.98
C GLU A 40 0.95 17.54 -0.71
N GLU A 41 0.18 18.03 -1.69
CA GLU A 41 -1.27 18.17 -1.56
C GLU A 41 -1.96 16.81 -1.41
N GLY A 42 -1.54 15.82 -2.22
CA GLY A 42 -2.03 14.44 -2.13
C GLY A 42 -1.69 13.77 -0.80
N LEU A 43 -0.51 14.04 -0.24
CA LEU A 43 -0.06 13.53 1.05
C LEU A 43 -0.76 14.22 2.23
N LYS A 44 -0.98 15.54 2.12
CA LYS A 44 -1.73 16.33 3.11
C LYS A 44 -3.19 15.88 3.20
N LEU A 45 -3.82 15.52 2.07
CA LEU A 45 -5.18 14.98 2.04
C LEU A 45 -5.32 13.65 2.80
N ILE A 46 -4.29 12.81 2.78
CA ILE A 46 -4.28 11.54 3.53
C ILE A 46 -3.74 11.74 4.97
N GLY A 47 -3.34 12.94 5.36
CA GLY A 47 -2.76 13.23 6.67
C GLY A 47 -1.36 12.66 6.88
N ALA A 48 -0.66 12.30 5.80
CA ALA A 48 0.75 11.94 5.84
C ALA A 48 1.59 13.20 5.67
N GLN A 49 2.69 13.30 6.42
CA GLN A 49 3.70 14.34 6.23
C GLN A 49 4.88 13.74 5.49
N VAL A 50 5.39 14.46 4.50
CA VAL A 50 6.68 14.15 3.88
C VAL A 50 7.69 15.18 4.37
N LEU A 51 8.78 14.70 4.96
CA LEU A 51 9.94 15.54 5.27
C LEU A 51 10.92 15.41 4.12
N LEU A 52 11.17 16.54 3.48
CA LEU A 52 12.01 16.68 2.31
C LEU A 52 13.19 17.59 2.66
N PRO A 53 14.40 17.30 2.18
CA PRO A 53 15.52 18.23 2.32
C PRO A 53 15.18 19.57 1.62
N SER A 54 15.63 20.69 2.19
CA SER A 54 15.41 22.02 1.59
C SER A 54 15.95 22.04 0.16
N MET A 55 15.20 22.63 -0.78
CA MET A 55 15.59 22.69 -2.19
C MET A 55 16.94 23.39 -2.41
N ASP A 56 17.30 24.33 -1.53
CA ASP A 56 18.58 25.04 -1.58
C ASP A 56 19.80 24.09 -1.48
N GLN A 57 19.61 22.88 -0.94
CA GLN A 57 20.66 21.86 -0.85
C GLN A 57 20.67 20.89 -2.05
N CYS A 58 19.58 20.83 -2.82
CA CYS A 58 19.43 19.89 -3.94
C CYS A 58 19.89 20.48 -5.28
N GLU A 59 19.87 21.81 -5.47
CA GLU A 59 20.31 22.43 -6.73
C GLU A 59 21.78 22.13 -7.07
N ALA A 60 22.65 21.95 -6.06
CA ALA A 60 24.05 21.59 -6.28
C ALA A 60 24.26 20.13 -6.72
N VAL A 61 23.22 19.28 -6.65
CA VAL A 61 23.32 17.82 -6.82
C VAL A 61 22.56 17.32 -8.06
N SER A 62 21.72 18.17 -8.67
CA SER A 62 20.85 17.81 -9.81
C SER A 62 21.60 17.39 -11.07
N ASP A 63 22.87 17.80 -11.23
CA ASP A 63 23.68 17.47 -12.41
C ASP A 63 24.25 16.04 -12.37
N ARG A 64 24.06 15.30 -11.28
CA ARG A 64 24.51 13.91 -11.17
C ARG A 64 23.35 12.95 -11.45
N PRO A 65 23.43 12.11 -12.49
CA PRO A 65 22.36 11.17 -12.85
C PRO A 65 22.09 10.11 -11.76
N SER A 66 23.03 9.90 -10.84
CA SER A 66 22.90 8.98 -9.70
C SER A 66 22.55 9.65 -8.38
N ALA A 67 22.25 10.95 -8.38
CA ALA A 67 21.79 11.64 -7.18
C ALA A 67 20.49 11.02 -6.66
N ARG A 68 20.45 10.70 -5.36
CA ARG A 68 19.27 10.19 -4.68
C ARG A 68 18.98 11.05 -3.46
N PHE A 69 17.70 11.26 -3.16
CA PHE A 69 17.26 11.93 -1.94
C PHE A 69 16.45 10.97 -1.07
N LEU A 70 16.45 11.25 0.23
CA LEU A 70 15.72 10.50 1.22
C LEU A 70 14.41 11.23 1.54
N ALA A 71 13.28 10.65 1.16
CA ALA A 71 11.97 11.11 1.59
C ALA A 71 11.54 10.34 2.85
N VAL A 72 11.13 11.06 3.89
CA VAL A 72 10.61 10.45 5.12
C VAL A 72 9.12 10.68 5.20
N LEU A 73 8.34 9.59 5.12
CA LEU A 73 6.89 9.61 5.29
C LEU A 73 6.56 9.38 6.76
N VAL A 74 5.80 10.28 7.36
CA VAL A 74 5.38 10.24 8.76
C VAL A 74 3.85 10.27 8.83
N GLY A 75 3.27 9.31 9.54
CA GLY A 75 1.82 9.21 9.73
C GLY A 75 1.44 7.93 10.48
N ASN A 76 0.16 7.64 10.65
CA ASN A 76 -0.24 6.30 11.06
C ASN A 76 0.08 5.27 9.95
N SER A 77 0.10 3.97 10.27
CA SER A 77 0.49 2.91 9.33
C SER A 77 -0.33 2.93 8.02
N ALA A 78 -1.63 3.20 8.08
CA ALA A 78 -2.50 3.30 6.91
C ALA A 78 -2.16 4.52 6.03
N GLN A 79 -1.86 5.66 6.66
CA GLN A 79 -1.45 6.89 5.99
C GLN A 79 -0.10 6.72 5.29
N VAL A 80 0.87 6.10 5.97
CA VAL A 80 2.20 5.85 5.42
C VAL A 80 2.14 4.89 4.23
N LEU A 81 1.32 3.84 4.31
CA LEU A 81 1.13 2.91 3.19
C LEU A 81 0.45 3.58 1.99
N SER A 82 -0.58 4.40 2.24
CA SER A 82 -1.27 5.15 1.18
C SER A 82 -0.31 6.17 0.54
N ALA A 83 0.51 6.85 1.35
CA ALA A 83 1.55 7.76 0.89
C ALA A 83 2.59 7.05 0.01
N ALA A 84 3.12 5.92 0.47
CA ALA A 84 4.08 5.11 -0.28
C ALA A 84 3.50 4.65 -1.62
N THR A 85 2.23 4.25 -1.63
CA THR A 85 1.52 3.84 -2.86
C THR A 85 1.43 5.00 -3.85
N ARG A 86 1.07 6.21 -3.39
CA ARG A 86 1.02 7.40 -4.25
C ARG A 86 2.39 7.76 -4.82
N VAL A 87 3.43 7.77 -3.98
CA VAL A 87 4.81 8.01 -4.44
C VAL A 87 5.21 6.98 -5.50
N ASN A 88 4.90 5.70 -5.29
CA ASN A 88 5.18 4.65 -6.27
C ASN A 88 4.42 4.86 -7.59
N THR A 89 3.13 5.19 -7.55
CA THR A 89 2.34 5.48 -8.76
C THR A 89 2.88 6.69 -9.53
N SER A 90 3.26 7.76 -8.83
CA SER A 90 3.88 8.94 -9.45
C SER A 90 5.23 8.59 -10.10
N MET A 91 6.06 7.77 -9.44
CA MET A 91 7.31 7.29 -10.00
C MET A 91 7.09 6.41 -11.26
N GLN A 92 6.03 5.61 -11.26
CA GLN A 92 5.68 4.76 -12.39
C GLN A 92 5.19 5.59 -13.59
N ASP A 93 4.35 6.61 -13.37
CA ASP A 93 3.94 7.55 -14.42
C ASP A 93 5.14 8.32 -15.01
N LEU A 94 6.11 8.71 -14.16
CA LEU A 94 7.36 9.33 -14.64
C LEU A 94 8.22 8.37 -15.48
N ALA A 95 8.30 7.10 -15.09
CA ALA A 95 8.99 6.07 -15.86
C ALA A 95 8.30 5.83 -17.21
N ASP A 96 6.97 5.70 -17.22
CA ASP A 96 6.18 5.46 -18.44
C ASP A 96 6.29 6.63 -19.44
N ARG A 97 6.41 7.87 -18.94
CA ARG A 97 6.68 9.06 -19.76
C ARG A 97 8.11 9.17 -20.26
N SER A 98 8.94 8.14 -20.06
CA SER A 98 10.36 8.10 -20.43
C SER A 98 11.18 9.23 -19.79
N ARG A 99 10.74 9.75 -18.65
CA ARG A 99 11.47 10.79 -17.90
C ARG A 99 12.43 10.18 -16.88
N LEU A 100 12.21 8.93 -16.48
CA LEU A 100 13.15 8.14 -15.69
C LEU A 100 13.71 7.00 -16.54
N TRP A 101 14.99 7.12 -16.89
CA TRP A 101 15.74 6.11 -17.63
C TRP A 101 16.33 5.06 -16.68
N GLU A 102 16.58 3.85 -17.16
CA GLU A 102 17.14 2.72 -16.39
C GLU A 102 18.46 3.07 -15.67
N ALA A 103 19.23 4.02 -16.23
CA ALA A 103 20.44 4.57 -15.63
C ALA A 103 20.23 5.23 -14.25
N HIS A 104 19.03 5.72 -13.94
CA HIS A 104 18.74 6.33 -12.63
C HIS A 104 18.50 5.27 -11.52
N PHE A 105 18.24 4.02 -11.90
CA PHE A 105 18.01 2.91 -10.98
C PHE A 105 19.16 1.92 -10.93
N ALA A 106 20.12 2.03 -11.86
CA ALA A 106 21.34 1.26 -11.80
C ALA A 106 22.03 1.50 -10.45
N ASP A 107 22.32 0.41 -9.76
CA ASP A 107 23.17 0.42 -8.59
C ASP A 107 24.58 0.69 -9.10
N ASP A 108 25.12 1.89 -8.84
CA ASP A 108 26.51 2.21 -9.15
C ASP A 108 27.38 1.30 -8.27
N GLY A 109 27.62 0.09 -8.77
CA GLY A 109 28.43 -0.96 -8.14
C GLY A 109 29.93 -0.64 -8.13
N ASP A 110 30.31 0.62 -8.31
CA ASP A 110 31.69 1.08 -8.22
C ASP A 110 31.77 2.16 -7.13
N ALA A 111 31.92 1.69 -5.89
CA ALA A 111 32.27 2.50 -4.74
C ALA A 111 33.73 2.99 -4.84
N GLY A 112 34.01 3.81 -5.86
CA GLY A 112 35.18 4.68 -5.90
C GLY A 112 34.93 5.87 -4.97
N GLY A 113 35.50 5.80 -3.78
CA GLY A 113 35.22 6.69 -2.66
C GLY A 113 35.12 8.18 -2.99
N LEU A 114 33.94 8.74 -2.76
CA LEU A 114 33.78 10.13 -2.39
C LEU A 114 33.03 10.17 -1.06
N ALA A 115 33.79 10.41 0.00
CA ALA A 115 33.28 10.79 1.30
C ALA A 115 32.59 12.16 1.16
N CYS A 116 31.30 12.15 0.82
CA CYS A 116 30.42 13.25 1.19
C CYS A 116 30.15 13.10 2.68
N GLU A 117 31.03 13.69 3.49
CA GLU A 117 30.80 14.02 4.89
C GLU A 117 29.70 15.09 4.95
N ALA A 118 28.47 14.68 4.64
CA ALA A 118 27.29 15.47 4.90
C ALA A 118 27.08 15.45 6.41
N ALA A 119 27.56 16.50 7.07
CA ALA A 119 27.27 16.80 8.45
C ALA A 119 25.75 16.75 8.66
N VAL A 120 25.28 15.65 9.24
CA VAL A 120 23.92 15.51 9.73
C VAL A 120 23.81 16.52 10.88
N PRO A 121 22.98 17.57 10.79
CA PRO A 121 22.83 18.48 11.92
C PRO A 121 22.27 17.68 13.09
N SER A 122 23.07 17.53 14.15
CA SER A 122 22.76 16.82 15.39
C SER A 122 21.70 17.54 16.26
N SER A 123 20.76 18.24 15.62
CA SER A 123 19.78 19.08 16.28
C SER A 123 18.43 19.02 15.58
N LEU A 124 17.91 17.81 15.36
CA LEU A 124 16.47 17.60 15.36
C LEU A 124 16.04 17.41 16.82
N HIS A 125 15.74 18.54 17.47
CA HIS A 125 14.98 18.55 18.70
C HIS A 125 13.70 17.76 18.46
N THR A 126 13.55 16.67 19.20
CA THR A 126 12.30 15.94 19.39
C THR A 126 11.27 16.91 19.98
N VAL A 127 10.55 17.64 19.13
CA VAL A 127 9.28 18.25 19.53
C VAL A 127 8.28 17.12 19.58
N VAL A 128 8.19 16.48 20.74
CA VAL A 128 7.04 15.67 21.12
C VAL A 128 5.86 16.64 21.11
N ALA A 129 5.06 16.61 20.05
CA ALA A 129 3.77 17.28 20.03
C ALA A 129 2.93 16.66 21.15
N ASN A 130 2.80 17.44 22.21
CA ASN A 130 1.93 17.21 23.35
C ASN A 130 0.49 17.34 22.83
N GLY A 131 -0.02 16.29 22.19
CA GLY A 131 -1.41 16.15 21.78
C GLY A 131 -2.24 15.84 23.01
N GLY A 132 -2.90 16.88 23.52
CA GLY A 132 -3.73 16.82 24.72
C GLY A 132 -4.78 15.71 24.67
N SER A 133 -4.83 14.94 25.74
CA SER A 133 -5.99 14.13 26.12
C SER A 133 -7.20 15.06 26.29
N PRO A 134 -8.36 14.79 25.66
CA PRO A 134 -9.60 15.39 26.10
C PRO A 134 -9.94 14.87 27.50
N GLY A 135 -10.23 15.80 28.40
CA GLY A 135 -10.44 15.58 29.81
C GLY A 135 -11.49 14.52 30.12
N MET A 136 -11.09 13.54 30.92
CA MET A 136 -12.00 12.82 31.81
C MET A 136 -12.07 13.63 33.11
N SER A 137 -13.16 14.33 33.35
CA SER A 137 -13.48 14.93 34.65
C SER A 137 -15.00 15.07 34.77
N ASP A 138 -15.52 14.71 35.94
CA ASP A 138 -16.91 14.76 36.39
C ASP A 138 -17.87 13.62 36.00
N ALA A 139 -17.77 12.53 36.76
CA ALA A 139 -18.94 11.86 37.32
C ALA A 139 -18.62 11.26 38.72
N PRO A 140 -19.54 11.33 39.69
CA PRO A 140 -19.25 11.18 41.12
C PRO A 140 -19.22 9.72 41.58
N MET A 141 -18.21 9.36 42.37
CA MET A 141 -18.18 8.13 43.17
C MET A 141 -18.67 8.42 44.60
N PRO A 142 -19.42 7.50 45.23
CA PRO A 142 -19.95 7.68 46.58
C PRO A 142 -18.85 7.55 47.64
N ARG A 143 -18.89 8.46 48.61
CA ARG A 143 -18.04 8.44 49.81
C ARG A 143 -18.42 7.26 50.71
N ILE A 144 -17.49 6.35 50.94
CA ILE A 144 -17.47 5.51 52.14
C ILE A 144 -16.10 5.71 52.79
N ASN A 145 -16.09 6.36 53.95
CA ASN A 145 -14.90 6.57 54.75
C ASN A 145 -15.11 5.84 56.08
N PRO A 146 -14.34 4.78 56.39
CA PRO A 146 -14.25 4.22 57.72
C PRO A 146 -13.02 4.81 58.42
N GLY A 147 -13.21 5.45 59.57
CA GLY A 147 -12.12 6.12 60.28
C GLY A 147 -12.45 6.38 61.74
N LEU A 148 -11.92 5.51 62.58
CA LEU A 148 -12.03 5.45 64.04
C LEU A 148 -11.40 6.67 64.75
N ARG A 149 -11.75 6.78 66.06
CA ARG A 149 -11.09 7.49 67.19
C ARG A 149 -11.47 8.96 67.38
N SER A 150 -11.57 9.55 68.57
CA SER A 150 -11.67 9.16 69.99
C SER A 150 -11.71 10.48 70.80
N THR A 151 -12.16 10.40 72.06
CA THR A 151 -12.03 11.42 73.16
C THR A 151 -13.03 12.58 73.10
N SER A 152 -13.66 13.07 74.18
CA SER A 152 -13.39 13.00 75.62
C SER A 152 -14.60 13.43 76.48
N SER A 153 -14.58 12.97 77.73
CA SER A 153 -14.94 13.68 78.99
C SER A 153 -16.39 13.93 79.43
N GLY A 154 -16.66 13.43 80.64
CA GLY A 154 -17.74 13.82 81.57
C GLY A 154 -18.70 12.65 81.81
N GLY A 155 -18.87 12.05 82.98
CA GLY A 155 -18.67 12.51 84.36
C GLY A 155 -19.94 12.13 85.15
N GLY A 156 -19.77 11.44 86.28
CA GLY A 156 -20.86 11.00 87.17
C GLY A 156 -21.14 9.49 87.01
N GLY A 157 -21.02 8.63 88.01
CA GLY A 157 -21.20 8.84 89.44
C GLY A 157 -22.48 8.10 89.86
N GLY A 158 -22.31 6.95 90.52
CA GLY A 158 -23.41 6.11 91.03
C GLY A 158 -23.68 4.88 90.14
N GLN A 159 -24.17 3.75 90.62
CA GLN A 159 -24.51 3.28 91.94
C GLN A 159 -24.94 1.82 91.73
N LEU A 160 -24.30 0.90 92.46
CA LEU A 160 -24.79 -0.41 92.92
C LEU A 160 -26.16 -0.86 92.36
N THR A 161 -26.22 -1.99 91.64
CA THR A 161 -26.90 -3.23 92.07
C THR A 161 -26.97 -4.25 90.92
N ALA A 162 -26.83 -5.53 91.29
CA ALA A 162 -26.74 -6.70 90.42
C ALA A 162 -28.11 -7.21 89.93
N PRO A 163 -28.20 -7.62 88.65
CA PRO A 163 -29.12 -8.68 88.24
C PRO A 163 -28.46 -9.67 87.24
N GLU A 164 -27.34 -10.29 87.60
CA GLU A 164 -26.50 -11.07 86.65
C GLU A 164 -27.05 -12.48 86.28
N GLN A 165 -28.14 -12.94 86.88
CA GLN A 165 -28.64 -14.31 86.68
C GLN A 165 -29.86 -14.46 85.75
N GLN A 166 -30.52 -13.36 85.35
CA GLN A 166 -31.70 -13.43 84.49
C GLN A 166 -31.42 -13.12 83.01
N GLU A 167 -30.30 -12.44 82.69
CA GLU A 167 -29.87 -12.20 81.29
C GLU A 167 -29.38 -13.46 80.57
N GLN A 168 -28.90 -14.47 81.31
CA GLN A 168 -28.31 -15.66 80.69
C GLN A 168 -29.35 -16.59 80.03
N GLN A 169 -30.61 -16.58 80.48
CA GLN A 169 -31.69 -17.34 79.82
C GLN A 169 -32.30 -16.60 78.61
N GLN A 170 -32.30 -15.27 78.59
CA GLN A 170 -32.74 -14.50 77.41
C GLN A 170 -31.72 -14.58 76.26
N GLN A 171 -30.43 -14.70 76.56
CA GLN A 171 -29.41 -14.88 75.52
C GLN A 171 -29.56 -16.21 74.75
N GLN A 172 -29.94 -17.32 75.41
CA GLN A 172 -30.12 -18.61 74.71
C GLN A 172 -31.33 -18.66 73.76
N GLN A 173 -32.43 -17.97 74.09
CA GLN A 173 -33.58 -17.87 73.16
C GLN A 173 -33.27 -16.94 71.98
N THR A 174 -32.47 -15.90 72.19
CA THR A 174 -32.07 -14.99 71.10
C THR A 174 -31.15 -15.69 70.10
N GLU A 175 -30.25 -16.57 70.59
CA GLU A 175 -29.31 -17.30 69.72
C GLU A 175 -30.01 -18.32 68.80
N THR A 176 -31.10 -18.93 69.28
CA THR A 176 -31.88 -19.88 68.46
C THR A 176 -32.65 -19.16 67.35
N THR A 177 -33.29 -18.02 67.64
CA THR A 177 -34.03 -17.26 66.63
C THR A 177 -33.10 -16.67 65.55
N VAL A 178 -31.92 -16.18 65.94
CA VAL A 178 -30.93 -15.65 64.98
C VAL A 178 -30.38 -16.75 64.08
N THR A 179 -30.27 -17.99 64.57
CA THR A 179 -29.77 -19.11 63.77
C THR A 179 -30.78 -19.56 62.71
N GLU A 180 -32.08 -19.60 63.03
CA GLU A 180 -33.13 -19.93 62.04
C GLU A 180 -33.28 -18.84 60.97
N GLU A 181 -33.27 -17.56 61.35
CA GLU A 181 -33.29 -16.46 60.37
C GLU A 181 -32.06 -16.53 59.46
N ARG A 182 -30.88 -16.85 60.01
CA ARG A 182 -29.65 -16.96 59.20
C ARG A 182 -29.73 -18.12 58.20
N GLN A 183 -30.30 -19.26 58.57
CA GLN A 183 -30.51 -20.37 57.64
C GLN A 183 -31.53 -20.03 56.54
N GLN A 184 -32.62 -19.34 56.86
CA GLN A 184 -33.57 -18.88 55.82
C GLN A 184 -32.91 -17.87 54.87
N GLN A 185 -32.10 -16.96 55.40
CA GLN A 185 -31.39 -15.97 54.58
C GLN A 185 -30.34 -16.61 53.67
N GLU A 186 -29.67 -17.68 54.12
CA GLU A 186 -28.74 -18.45 53.29
C GLU A 186 -29.46 -19.21 52.16
N GLN A 187 -30.62 -19.84 52.43
CA GLN A 187 -31.41 -20.48 51.37
C GLN A 187 -31.90 -19.48 50.32
N GLN A 188 -32.33 -18.28 50.73
CA GLN A 188 -32.76 -17.23 49.80
C GLN A 188 -31.60 -16.74 48.92
N LYS A 189 -30.40 -16.55 49.49
CA LYS A 189 -29.20 -16.21 48.72
C LYS A 189 -28.82 -17.29 47.72
N GLN A 190 -28.97 -18.57 48.08
CA GLN A 190 -28.62 -19.67 47.19
C GLN A 190 -29.58 -19.77 46.00
N GLN A 191 -30.88 -19.52 46.19
CA GLN A 191 -31.83 -19.40 45.08
C GLN A 191 -31.52 -18.21 44.16
N GLN A 192 -31.15 -17.06 44.73
CA GLN A 192 -30.83 -15.86 43.95
C GLN A 192 -29.55 -16.04 43.11
N GLN A 193 -28.54 -16.73 43.64
CA GLN A 193 -27.34 -17.09 42.88
C GLN A 193 -27.66 -18.03 41.72
N GLN A 194 -28.53 -19.01 41.93
CA GLN A 194 -28.88 -19.98 40.88
C GLN A 194 -29.71 -19.33 39.76
N GLN A 195 -30.52 -18.31 40.07
CA GLN A 195 -31.26 -17.54 39.08
C GLN A 195 -30.31 -16.66 38.24
N GLN A 196 -29.35 -16.00 38.90
CA GLN A 196 -28.37 -15.15 38.23
C GLN A 196 -27.39 -15.94 37.35
N GLN A 197 -27.09 -17.20 37.72
CA GLN A 197 -26.28 -18.10 36.90
C GLN A 197 -27.04 -18.55 35.64
N ARG A 198 -28.37 -18.75 35.74
CA ARG A 198 -29.22 -19.12 34.61
C ARG A 198 -29.41 -17.97 33.61
N GLU A 199 -29.52 -16.73 34.10
CA GLU A 199 -29.53 -15.54 33.22
C GLU A 199 -28.21 -15.39 32.46
N ARG A 200 -27.05 -15.58 33.12
CA ARG A 200 -25.76 -15.56 32.43
C ARG A 200 -25.64 -16.61 31.32
N GLU A 201 -26.05 -17.85 31.59
CA GLU A 201 -26.02 -18.89 30.55
C GLU A 201 -26.93 -18.57 29.36
N GLN A 202 -28.04 -17.86 29.59
CA GLN A 202 -28.95 -17.45 28.52
C GLN A 202 -28.37 -16.30 27.69
N ASP A 203 -27.70 -15.33 28.34
CA ASP A 203 -26.98 -14.24 27.66
C ASP A 203 -25.79 -14.77 26.84
N ASP A 204 -25.02 -15.72 27.39
CA ASP A 204 -23.89 -16.35 26.69
C ASP A 204 -24.37 -17.12 25.44
N GLN A 205 -25.50 -17.84 25.52
CA GLN A 205 -26.09 -18.47 24.33
C GLN A 205 -26.55 -17.47 23.27
N GLN A 206 -27.12 -16.32 23.69
CA GLN A 206 -27.54 -15.29 22.75
C GLN A 206 -26.35 -14.61 22.06
N GLN A 207 -25.27 -14.32 22.79
CA GLN A 207 -24.04 -13.79 22.20
C GLN A 207 -23.41 -14.78 21.22
N GLN A 208 -23.41 -16.08 21.54
CA GLN A 208 -22.84 -17.09 20.65
C GLN A 208 -23.65 -17.22 19.34
N HIS A 209 -24.97 -17.10 19.40
CA HIS A 209 -25.82 -17.06 18.20
C HIS A 209 -25.57 -15.81 17.35
N GLN A 210 -25.39 -14.63 17.97
CA GLN A 210 -25.07 -13.40 17.23
C GLN A 210 -23.70 -13.48 16.55
N GLN A 211 -22.68 -14.05 17.21
CA GLN A 211 -21.38 -14.25 16.57
C GLN A 211 -21.45 -15.20 15.37
N GLN A 212 -22.22 -16.28 15.47
CA GLN A 212 -22.40 -17.20 14.34
C GLN A 212 -23.11 -16.53 13.15
N GLN A 213 -24.09 -15.66 13.42
CA GLN A 213 -24.77 -14.91 12.37
C GLN A 213 -23.85 -13.89 11.68
N GLN A 214 -22.99 -13.20 12.45
CA GLN A 214 -21.99 -12.30 11.86
C GLN A 214 -20.96 -13.06 11.01
N GLN A 215 -20.50 -14.24 11.44
CA GLN A 215 -19.59 -15.05 10.63
C GLN A 215 -20.22 -15.52 9.32
N GLN A 216 -21.49 -15.93 9.32
CA GLN A 216 -22.18 -16.26 8.07
C GLN A 216 -22.31 -15.07 7.13
N GLN A 217 -22.59 -13.88 7.66
CA GLN A 217 -22.68 -12.67 6.84
C GLN A 217 -21.32 -12.30 6.22
N GLN A 218 -20.22 -12.43 6.96
CA GLN A 218 -18.88 -12.20 6.43
C GLN A 218 -18.52 -13.20 5.32
N GLN A 219 -18.83 -14.49 5.49
CA GLN A 219 -18.58 -15.48 4.44
C GLN A 219 -19.38 -15.20 3.16
N GLN A 220 -20.62 -14.75 3.28
CA GLN A 220 -21.42 -14.38 2.10
C GLN A 220 -20.83 -13.16 1.39
N GLN A 221 -20.30 -12.18 2.14
CA GLN A 221 -19.70 -10.99 1.56
C GLN A 221 -18.38 -11.31 0.84
N GLU A 222 -17.53 -12.15 1.42
CA GLU A 222 -16.31 -12.63 0.76
C GLU A 222 -16.61 -13.44 -0.51
N GLN A 223 -17.67 -14.25 -0.50
CA GLN A 223 -18.06 -15.04 -1.67
C GLN A 223 -18.53 -14.14 -2.82
N GLN A 224 -19.32 -13.11 -2.54
CA GLN A 224 -19.72 -12.10 -3.54
C GLN A 224 -18.51 -11.35 -4.10
N GLN A 225 -17.56 -10.98 -3.23
CA GLN A 225 -16.37 -10.24 -3.65
C GLN A 225 -15.46 -11.11 -4.55
N ARG A 226 -15.35 -12.42 -4.27
CA ARG A 226 -14.65 -13.37 -5.15
C ARG A 226 -15.32 -13.52 -6.51
N GLU A 227 -16.64 -13.63 -6.58
CA GLU A 227 -17.35 -13.73 -7.87
C GLU A 227 -17.13 -12.48 -8.71
N GLN A 228 -17.20 -11.29 -8.10
CA GLN A 228 -16.99 -10.03 -8.80
C GLN A 228 -15.56 -9.92 -9.34
N GLN A 229 -14.56 -10.33 -8.55
CA GLN A 229 -13.17 -10.35 -8.97
C GLN A 229 -12.92 -11.37 -10.11
N GLN A 230 -13.56 -12.54 -10.04
CA GLN A 230 -13.47 -13.56 -11.08
C GLN A 230 -14.10 -13.08 -12.40
N GLN A 231 -15.22 -12.36 -12.32
CA GLN A 231 -15.89 -11.79 -13.50
C GLN A 231 -15.02 -10.71 -14.16
N GLN A 232 -14.36 -9.87 -13.36
CA GLN A 232 -13.45 -8.84 -13.87
C GLN A 232 -12.23 -9.44 -14.56
N LEU A 233 -11.64 -10.50 -13.99
CA LEU A 233 -10.53 -11.23 -14.59
C LEU A 233 -10.92 -11.88 -15.92
N LEU A 234 -12.14 -12.43 -16.01
CA LEU A 234 -12.65 -13.03 -17.24
C LEU A 234 -12.82 -11.97 -18.34
N GLN A 235 -13.28 -10.77 -17.99
CA GLN A 235 -13.42 -9.66 -18.93
C GLN A 235 -12.06 -9.16 -19.42
N GLN A 236 -11.08 -9.05 -18.54
CA GLN A 236 -9.71 -8.70 -18.91
C GLN A 236 -9.10 -9.73 -19.87
N LYS A 237 -9.34 -11.03 -19.63
CA LYS A 237 -8.87 -12.12 -20.50
C LYS A 237 -9.53 -12.08 -21.88
N LYS A 238 -10.82 -11.70 -21.98
CA LYS A 238 -11.50 -11.49 -23.26
C LYS A 238 -10.88 -10.32 -24.03
N ASN A 239 -10.65 -9.19 -23.37
CA ASN A 239 -10.04 -8.02 -24.02
C ASN A 239 -8.62 -8.34 -24.54
N ARG A 240 -7.82 -9.07 -23.75
CA ARG A 240 -6.48 -9.48 -24.17
C ARG A 240 -6.49 -10.39 -25.39
N ARG A 241 -7.41 -11.36 -25.43
CA ARG A 241 -7.57 -12.26 -26.58
C ARG A 241 -7.93 -11.49 -27.86
N HIS A 242 -8.79 -10.47 -27.74
CA HIS A 242 -9.16 -9.63 -28.88
C HIS A 242 -7.99 -8.76 -29.37
N GLN A 243 -7.19 -8.25 -28.44
CA GLN A 243 -5.97 -7.50 -28.78
C GLN A 243 -4.95 -8.39 -29.51
N ASP A 244 -4.74 -9.62 -29.02
CA ASP A 244 -3.85 -10.60 -29.65
C ASP A 244 -4.34 -10.97 -31.07
N GLU A 245 -5.65 -11.17 -31.26
CA GLU A 245 -6.26 -11.42 -32.58
C GLU A 245 -6.05 -10.23 -33.55
N GLN A 246 -6.13 -9.00 -33.06
CA GLN A 246 -5.94 -7.80 -33.86
C GLN A 246 -4.48 -7.66 -34.33
N VAL A 247 -3.52 -7.90 -33.43
CA VAL A 247 -2.09 -7.92 -33.78
C VAL A 247 -1.78 -9.02 -34.78
N GLN A 248 -2.38 -10.20 -34.63
CA GLN A 248 -2.18 -11.31 -35.54
C GLN A 248 -2.70 -11.01 -36.96
N ARG A 249 -3.87 -10.36 -37.10
CA ARG A 249 -4.35 -9.88 -38.40
C ARG A 249 -3.40 -8.89 -39.04
N GLN A 250 -2.93 -7.92 -38.27
CA GLN A 250 -2.06 -6.86 -38.78
C GLN A 250 -0.72 -7.43 -39.28
N GLN A 251 -0.18 -8.44 -38.57
CA GLN A 251 1.01 -9.16 -39.01
C GLN A 251 0.78 -9.96 -40.30
N GLN A 252 -0.41 -10.58 -40.45
CA GLN A 252 -0.78 -11.31 -41.65
C GLN A 252 -0.94 -10.38 -42.87
N GLU A 253 -1.57 -9.22 -42.69
CA GLU A 253 -1.68 -8.20 -43.75
C GLU A 253 -0.31 -7.69 -44.18
N GLN A 254 0.61 -7.48 -43.24
CA GLN A 254 1.97 -7.05 -43.55
C GLN A 254 2.74 -8.09 -44.37
N GLN A 255 2.58 -9.40 -44.07
CA GLN A 255 3.15 -10.47 -44.88
C GLN A 255 2.57 -10.51 -46.30
N GLN A 256 1.24 -10.35 -46.46
CA GLN A 256 0.63 -10.28 -47.79
C GLN A 256 1.17 -9.10 -48.60
N GLN A 257 1.30 -7.92 -47.98
CA GLN A 257 1.85 -6.75 -48.66
C GLN A 257 3.28 -6.98 -49.14
N GLN A 258 4.09 -7.69 -48.34
CA GLN A 258 5.47 -8.01 -48.67
C GLN A 258 5.57 -9.02 -49.82
N GLN A 259 4.68 -10.02 -49.86
CA GLN A 259 4.57 -10.94 -51.01
C GLN A 259 4.19 -10.19 -52.29
N LEU A 260 3.19 -9.30 -52.21
CA LEU A 260 2.74 -8.53 -53.37
C LEU A 260 3.87 -7.66 -53.93
N GLN A 261 4.68 -7.06 -53.05
CA GLN A 261 5.82 -6.26 -53.45
C GLN A 261 6.93 -7.09 -54.13
N GLN A 262 7.19 -8.31 -53.65
CA GLN A 262 8.11 -9.23 -54.32
C GLN A 262 7.61 -9.64 -55.71
N GLU A 263 6.32 -9.96 -55.84
CA GLU A 263 5.74 -10.35 -57.11
C GLU A 263 5.82 -9.22 -58.15
N GLN A 264 5.52 -7.98 -57.73
CA GLN A 264 5.66 -6.81 -58.58
C GLN A 264 7.13 -6.61 -59.03
N GLN A 265 8.09 -6.83 -58.12
CA GLN A 265 9.51 -6.73 -58.45
C GLN A 265 9.97 -7.84 -59.43
N GLN A 266 9.43 -9.06 -59.29
CA GLN A 266 9.65 -10.13 -60.27
C GLN A 266 9.05 -9.78 -61.63
N GLN A 267 7.86 -9.18 -61.67
CA GLN A 267 7.21 -8.77 -62.90
C GLN A 267 8.02 -7.67 -63.61
N VAL A 268 8.52 -6.68 -62.86
CA VAL A 268 9.43 -5.64 -63.39
C VAL A 268 10.70 -6.27 -63.94
N ARG A 269 11.32 -7.20 -63.19
CA ARG A 269 12.53 -7.91 -63.64
C ARG A 269 12.27 -8.71 -64.93
N HIS A 270 11.14 -9.41 -64.99
CA HIS A 270 10.75 -10.18 -66.17
C HIS A 270 10.55 -9.28 -67.39
N ASN A 271 9.86 -8.15 -67.22
CA ASN A 271 9.65 -7.18 -68.28
C ASN A 271 10.98 -6.54 -68.74
N GLN A 272 11.89 -6.25 -67.81
CA GLN A 272 13.23 -5.75 -68.13
C GLN A 272 14.06 -6.77 -68.91
N GLN A 273 14.02 -8.06 -68.52
CA GLN A 273 14.67 -9.14 -69.28
C GLN A 273 14.07 -9.30 -70.67
N PHE A 274 12.74 -9.22 -70.78
CA PHE A 274 12.04 -9.26 -72.07
C PHE A 274 12.48 -8.11 -72.98
N GLN A 275 12.57 -6.88 -72.46
CA GLN A 275 13.11 -5.74 -73.20
C GLN A 275 14.57 -5.92 -73.62
N GLN A 276 15.42 -6.47 -72.74
CA GLN A 276 16.82 -6.76 -73.09
C GLN A 276 16.89 -7.78 -74.23
N GLN A 277 16.16 -8.89 -74.15
CA GLN A 277 16.11 -9.88 -75.22
C GLN A 277 15.56 -9.29 -76.52
N HIS A 278 14.52 -8.46 -76.45
CA HIS A 278 13.96 -7.79 -77.61
C HIS A 278 14.97 -6.80 -78.23
N SER A 279 15.70 -6.05 -77.41
CA SER A 279 16.75 -5.12 -77.88
C SER A 279 17.90 -5.87 -78.57
N LEU A 280 18.35 -7.00 -78.00
CA LEU A 280 19.38 -7.85 -78.60
C LEU A 280 18.91 -8.46 -79.92
N LYS A 281 17.63 -8.87 -79.98
CA LYS A 281 17.02 -9.40 -81.20
C LYS A 281 16.93 -8.34 -82.30
N LEU A 282 16.54 -7.11 -81.96
CA LEU A 282 16.54 -5.99 -82.89
C LEU A 282 17.97 -5.67 -83.37
N LEU A 283 18.96 -5.69 -82.47
CA LEU A 283 20.36 -5.46 -82.80
C LEU A 283 20.90 -6.50 -83.80
N LEU A 284 20.51 -7.77 -83.65
CA LEU A 284 20.89 -8.87 -84.56
C LEU A 284 20.20 -8.80 -85.94
N LEU A 285 19.07 -8.10 -86.05
CA LEU A 285 18.31 -7.94 -87.31
C LEU A 285 18.79 -6.76 -88.17
N LEU A 286 19.71 -5.92 -87.68
CA LEU A 286 20.29 -4.86 -88.51
C LEU A 286 21.12 -5.46 -89.66
N PRO A 287 20.85 -5.10 -90.93
CA PRO A 287 21.56 -5.66 -92.07
C PRO A 287 23.05 -5.29 -91.99
N ARG A 288 23.90 -6.33 -92.05
CA ARG A 288 25.37 -6.26 -91.97
C ARG A 288 26.01 -5.20 -92.88
N ARG A 289 25.33 -4.83 -93.97
CA ARG A 289 25.80 -3.83 -94.95
C ARG A 289 25.99 -2.42 -94.38
N LEU A 290 25.33 -2.05 -93.27
CA LEU A 290 25.54 -0.75 -92.64
C LEU A 290 26.73 -0.71 -91.67
N LEU A 291 27.22 -1.88 -91.21
CA LEU A 291 28.36 -1.97 -90.29
C LEU A 291 29.71 -2.04 -91.01
N GLU A 292 29.76 -2.47 -92.27
CA GLU A 292 31.02 -2.57 -93.02
C GLU A 292 31.52 -1.20 -93.56
N ASP A 293 30.62 -0.24 -93.82
CA ASP A 293 31.03 1.09 -94.32
C ASP A 293 31.60 2.03 -93.21
N ALA A 294 31.35 1.74 -91.93
CA ALA A 294 31.79 2.60 -90.81
C ALA A 294 33.18 2.23 -90.23
N LEU A 295 33.77 1.10 -90.64
CA LEU A 295 35.04 0.59 -90.11
C LEU A 295 36.22 0.76 -91.08
N VAL A 296 36.12 1.63 -92.10
CA VAL A 296 37.29 2.05 -92.87
C VAL A 296 38.07 3.05 -92.00
N PRO A 297 39.25 2.68 -91.44
CA PRO A 297 40.08 3.64 -90.75
C PRO A 297 40.49 4.70 -91.76
N HIS A 298 40.10 5.95 -91.54
CA HIS A 298 40.71 7.07 -92.23
C HIS A 298 42.18 7.12 -91.79
N GLY A 299 43.00 6.42 -92.57
CA GLY A 299 44.44 6.52 -92.53
C GLY A 299 44.82 7.98 -92.71
N HIS A 300 45.31 8.53 -91.60
CA HIS A 300 46.31 9.58 -91.52
C HIS A 300 47.13 9.69 -92.82
N LEU A 301 46.82 10.70 -93.64
CA LEU A 301 47.74 11.27 -94.61
C LEU A 301 48.22 12.59 -94.00
N GLY A 302 49.54 12.72 -93.84
CA GLY A 302 50.21 14.02 -93.73
C GLY A 302 49.91 14.87 -94.98
N GLU A 303 50.15 16.17 -95.01
CA GLU A 303 51.15 17.01 -94.32
C GLU A 303 50.52 18.32 -93.80
#